data_AF-A0A8T5JFU7-F1
#
_entry.id   AF-A0A8T5JFU7-F1
#
_cell.length_a   1.000
_cell.length_b   1.000
_cell.length_c   1.000
_cell.angle_alpha   90.00
_cell.angle_beta   90.00
_cell.angle_gamma   90.00
#
_symmetry.space_group_name_H-M   'P 1'
#
loop_
_entity.id
_entity.type
_entity.pdbx_description
1 polymer ?
#
loop_
_entity_poly.entity_id
_entity_poly.type
_entity_poly.pdbx_seq_one_letter_code
_entity_poly.pdbx_strand_id
1 'polypeptide(L)' 'MILLNPSKCQGCRICEAACGFHHSNHKEFNPSRSSIHISRDNDNAVITMSVDSTCDLCKGEETPLCVKYCAYEARGVRR' A
#
# COMPACT_ATOMS: atom_id res chain seq x y z
N MET A 1 -10.14 5.39 -6.52
CA MET A 1 -8.89 4.79 -7.06
C MET A 1 -7.68 5.22 -6.23
N ILE A 2 -6.67 4.35 -6.11
CA ILE A 2 -5.38 4.71 -5.49
C ILE A 2 -4.49 5.38 -6.55
N LEU A 3 -3.89 6.51 -6.18
CA LEU A 3 -2.89 7.21 -6.98
C LEU A 3 -1.50 6.81 -6.49
N LEU A 4 -0.56 6.58 -7.40
CA LEU A 4 0.81 6.17 -7.08
C LEU A 4 1.80 7.24 -7.54
N ASN A 5 2.77 7.55 -6.70
CA ASN A 5 3.92 8.38 -7.04
C ASN A 5 5.22 7.59 -6.75
N PRO A 6 5.75 6.86 -7.75
CA PRO A 6 6.95 6.05 -7.59
C PRO A 6 8.17 6.83 -7.13
N SER A 7 8.34 8.10 -7.53
CA SER A 7 9.52 8.90 -7.19
C SER A 7 9.60 9.28 -5.70
N LYS A 8 8.49 9.18 -4.96
CA LYS A 8 8.44 9.42 -3.52
C LYS A 8 8.58 8.13 -2.68
N CYS A 9 8.45 6.95 -3.29
CA CYS A 9 8.42 5.69 -2.54
C CYS A 9 9.80 5.30 -2.04
N GLN A 10 9.93 5.02 -0.73
CA GLN A 10 11.17 4.53 -0.11
C GLN A 10 11.18 3.02 0.14
N GLY A 11 10.19 2.29 -0.41
CA GLY A 11 10.16 0.82 -0.34
C GLY A 11 10.00 0.24 1.08
N CYS A 12 9.45 1.00 2.03
CA CYS A 12 9.36 0.60 3.45
C CYS A 12 8.32 -0.48 3.77
N ARG A 13 7.47 -0.85 2.80
CA ARG A 13 6.44 -1.91 2.92
C ARG A 13 5.33 -1.68 3.97
N ILE A 14 5.29 -0.52 4.63
CA ILE A 14 4.22 -0.15 5.58
C ILE A 14 2.83 -0.22 4.92
N CYS A 15 2.73 0.20 3.65
CA CYS A 15 1.48 0.11 2.90
C CYS A 15 0.98 -1.32 2.70
N GLU A 16 1.88 -2.31 2.59
CA GLU A 16 1.50 -3.72 2.44
C GLU A 16 1.01 -4.26 3.79
N ALA A 17 1.71 -3.93 4.88
CA ALA A 17 1.29 -4.29 6.23
C ALA A 17 -0.08 -3.68 6.58
N ALA A 18 -0.29 -2.40 6.26
CA ALA A 18 -1.56 -1.72 6.48
C ALA A 18 -2.72 -2.31 5.64
N CYS A 19 -2.45 -2.66 4.38
CA CYS A 19 -3.46 -3.29 3.53
C CYS A 19 -3.81 -4.71 4.01
N GLY A 20 -2.80 -5.50 4.39
CA GLY A 20 -3.01 -6.82 4.98
C GLY A 20 -3.79 -6.76 6.30
N PHE A 21 -3.53 -5.74 7.12
CA PHE A 21 -4.27 -5.48 8.35
C PHE A 21 -5.75 -5.20 8.07
N HIS A 22 -6.06 -4.33 7.10
CA HIS A 22 -7.44 -4.11 6.62
C HIS A 22 -8.09 -5.43 6.16
N HIS A 23 -7.44 -6.17 5.27
CA HIS A 23 -7.97 -7.42 4.72
C HIS A 23 -8.09 -8.57 5.74
N SER A 24 -7.43 -8.44 6.88
CA SER A 24 -7.59 -9.35 8.02
C SER A 24 -8.78 -9.00 8.94
N ASN A 25 -9.52 -7.93 8.63
CA ASN A 25 -10.46 -7.27 9.54
C ASN A 25 -9.79 -6.86 10.86
N HIS A 26 -8.62 -6.23 10.74
CA HIS A 26 -7.86 -5.66 11.87
C HIS A 26 -7.36 -6.68 12.90
N LYS A 27 -7.07 -7.91 12.48
CA LYS A 27 -6.62 -9.00 13.37
C LYS A 27 -5.12 -9.24 13.32
N GLU A 28 -4.49 -9.07 12.16
CA GLU A 28 -3.09 -9.41 11.94
C GLU A 28 -2.46 -8.56 10.83
N PHE A 29 -1.16 -8.31 10.94
CA PHE A 29 -0.38 -7.72 9.86
C PHE A 29 0.09 -8.85 8.93
N ASN A 30 -0.73 -9.18 7.92
CA ASN A 30 -0.46 -10.28 7.00
C ASN A 30 -0.27 -9.79 5.56
N PRO A 31 0.97 -9.55 5.10
CA PRO A 31 1.25 -9.05 3.75
C PRO A 31 0.76 -9.96 2.63
N SER A 32 0.59 -11.27 2.88
CA SER A 32 0.05 -12.20 1.86
C SER A 32 -1.40 -11.88 1.46
N ARG A 33 -2.13 -11.15 2.31
CA ARG A 33 -3.50 -10.70 2.07
C ARG A 33 -3.56 -9.28 1.48
N SER A 34 -2.43 -8.61 1.30
CA SER A 34 -2.36 -7.24 0.78
C SER A 34 -2.74 -7.18 -0.70
N SER A 35 -3.54 -6.18 -1.10
CA SER A 35 -3.72 -5.80 -2.51
C SER A 35 -2.58 -4.95 -3.06
N ILE A 36 -1.65 -4.58 -2.20
CA ILE A 36 -0.54 -3.67 -2.48
C ILE A 36 0.74 -4.50 -2.49
N HIS A 37 1.61 -4.24 -3.47
CA HIS A 37 2.91 -4.90 -3.54
C HIS A 37 4.00 -3.87 -3.80
N ILE A 38 5.13 -4.04 -3.10
CA ILE A 38 6.36 -3.28 -3.29
C ILE A 38 7.47 -4.25 -3.67
N SER A 39 8.16 -4.00 -4.79
CA SER A 39 9.39 -4.70 -5.12
C SER A 39 10.59 -3.76 -4.97
N ARG A 40 11.71 -4.31 -4.50
CA ARG A 40 12.99 -3.62 -4.39
C ARG A 40 14.03 -4.43 -5.15
N ASP A 41 14.55 -3.84 -6.21
CA ASP A 41 15.74 -4.33 -6.89
C ASP A 41 16.95 -3.64 -6.25
N ASN A 42 17.77 -4.42 -5.54
CA ASN A 42 18.96 -3.91 -4.86
C ASN A 42 20.15 -3.71 -5.81
N ASP A 43 20.15 -4.35 -6.98
CA ASP A 43 21.23 -4.25 -7.95
C ASP A 43 21.13 -2.92 -8.72
N ASN A 44 19.90 -2.50 -9.02
CA ASN A 44 19.63 -1.29 -9.81
C ASN A 44 18.99 -0.15 -9.01
N ALA A 45 18.81 -0.32 -7.69
CA ALA A 45 18.13 0.63 -6.81
C ALA A 45 16.71 1.04 -7.29
N VAL A 46 16.01 0.11 -7.97
CA VAL A 46 14.67 0.35 -8.50
C VAL A 46 13.62 -0.08 -7.48
N ILE A 47 12.65 0.79 -7.22
CA ILE A 47 11.47 0.50 -6.41
C ILE A 47 10.24 0.51 -7.33
N THR A 48 9.47 -0.57 -7.32
CA THR A 48 8.20 -0.64 -8.05
C THR A 48 7.02 -0.75 -7.08
N MET A 49 5.88 -0.23 -7.51
CA MET A 49 4.65 -0.20 -6.73
C MET A 49 3.50 -0.72 -7.59
N SER A 50 2.65 -1.57 -7.02
CA SER A 50 1.40 -1.97 -7.66
C SER A 50 0.24 -2.01 -6.66
N VAL A 51 -0.97 -2.00 -7.22
CA VAL A 51 -2.23 -2.25 -6.53
C VAL A 51 -3.02 -3.23 -7.41
N ASP A 52 -3.43 -4.37 -6.88
CA ASP A 52 -4.20 -5.36 -7.61
C ASP A 52 -5.72 -5.13 -7.51
N SER A 53 -6.48 -5.97 -8.21
CA SER A 53 -7.93 -5.87 -8.32
C SER A 53 -8.70 -6.22 -7.05
N THR A 54 -8.03 -6.77 -6.02
CA THR A 54 -8.67 -7.09 -4.74
C THR A 54 -8.82 -5.86 -3.83
N CYS A 55 -8.24 -4.72 -4.22
CA CYS A 55 -8.33 -3.48 -3.45
C CYS A 55 -9.77 -2.97 -3.40
N ASP A 56 -10.33 -2.87 -2.19
CA ASP A 56 -11.69 -2.37 -1.94
C ASP A 56 -11.74 -0.89 -1.55
N LEU A 57 -10.63 -0.17 -1.73
CA LEU A 57 -10.41 1.20 -1.26
C LEU A 57 -10.62 1.38 0.25
N CYS A 58 -10.29 0.35 1.04
CA CYS A 58 -10.55 0.28 2.48
C CYS A 58 -12.02 0.57 2.81
N LYS A 59 -12.93 -0.23 2.26
CA LYS A 59 -14.36 -0.10 2.55
C LYS A 59 -14.61 -0.24 4.06
N GLY A 60 -15.27 0.74 4.66
CA GLY A 60 -15.52 0.79 6.10
C GLY A 60 -14.55 1.70 6.87
N GLU A 61 -13.47 2.15 6.23
CA GLU A 61 -12.55 3.12 6.81
C GLU A 61 -12.85 4.55 6.34
N GLU A 62 -12.47 5.54 7.16
CA GLU A 62 -12.56 6.95 6.77
C GLU A 62 -11.67 7.27 5.57
N THR A 63 -10.50 6.64 5.48
CA THR A 63 -9.54 6.81 4.38
C THR A 63 -8.72 5.52 4.19
N PRO A 64 -8.22 5.22 2.97
CA PRO A 64 -7.34 4.08 2.76
C PRO A 64 -6.12 4.10 3.68
N LEU A 65 -5.93 3.04 4.46
CA LEU A 65 -4.83 2.97 5.45
C LEU A 65 -3.45 3.09 4.79
N CYS A 66 -3.30 2.57 3.57
CA CYS A 66 -2.08 2.69 2.78
C CYS A 66 -1.74 4.12 2.36
N VAL A 67 -2.74 5.02 2.28
CA VAL A 67 -2.56 6.46 2.06
C VAL A 67 -2.29 7.13 3.40
N LYS A 68 -3.12 6.86 4.41
CA LYS A 68 -2.99 7.43 5.77
C LYS A 68 -1.60 7.26 6.37
N TYR A 69 -1.02 6.07 6.23
CA TYR A 69 0.26 5.72 6.86
C TYR A 69 1.47 5.81 5.92
N CYS A 70 1.31 6.36 4.72
CA CYS A 70 2.44 6.64 3.85
C CYS A 70 3.12 7.94 4.28
N ALA A 71 4.15 7.85 5.14
CA ALA A 71 4.93 9.00 5.60
C ALA A 71 5.59 9.80 4.46
N TYR A 72 5.77 9.20 3.29
CA TYR A 72 6.40 9.81 2.12
C TYR A 72 5.40 10.36 1.10
N GLU A 73 4.10 10.24 1.34
CA GLU A 73 3.05 10.70 0.41
C GLU A 73 3.20 10.10 -1.00
N ALA A 74 3.77 8.89 -1.10
CA ALA A 74 3.91 8.17 -2.37
C ALA A 74 2.57 7.58 -2.86
N ARG A 75 1.52 7.70 -2.04
CA ARG A 75 0.17 7.18 -2.32
C ARG A 75 -0.85 8.26 -2.04
N GLY A 76 -1.87 8.36 -2.90
CA GLY A 76 -3.03 9.22 -2.73
C GLY A 76 -4.33 8.47 -3.05
N VAL A 77 -5.47 9.13 -2.84
CA VAL A 77 -6.78 8.58 -3.19
C VAL A 77 -7.61 9.61 -3.96
N ARG A 78 -8.25 9.19 -5.05
CA ARG A 78 -9.29 9.95 -5.75
C ARG A 78 -10.61 9.19 -5.63
N ARG A 79 -11.61 9.81 -5.01
CA ARG A 79 -12.97 9.27 -4.89
C ARG A 79 -13.76 9.55 -6.15
#